data_AF-A0A9D2EG87-F1
#
_entry.id   AF-A0A9D2EG87-F1
#
_cell.length_a   1.000
_cell.length_b   1.000
_cell.length_c   1.000
_cell.angle_alpha   90.00
_cell.angle_beta   90.00
_cell.angle_gamma   90.00
#
_symmetry.space_group_name_H-M   'P 1'
#
loop_
_entity.id
_entity.type
_entity.pdbx_description
1 polymer ?
#
loop_
_entity_poly.entity_id
_entity_poly.type
_entity_poly.pdbx_seq_one_letter_code
_entity_poly.pdbx_strand_id
1 'polypeptide(L)'
;MTNPYVPLLIMGGLALLLGFGGLAASTVIGPQRYNKVKVDAYECGIQPSPHASGSGKFPVKYYLVAMTFIIFDIEVVFLYPWAVAFSELAVFGLIAM
;
A
#
# COMPACT_ATOMS: atom_id res chain seq x y z
N MET A 1 -2.86 28.28 -19.43
CA MET A 1 -1.89 27.32 -18.88
C MET A 1 -2.44 26.82 -17.55
N THR A 2 -3.30 25.81 -17.59
CA THR A 2 -3.94 25.23 -16.39
C THR A 2 -2.91 24.45 -15.60
N ASN A 3 -2.83 24.67 -14.29
CA ASN A 3 -1.93 23.94 -13.39
C ASN A 3 -2.25 22.42 -13.47
N PRO A 4 -1.31 21.56 -13.89
CA PRO A 4 -1.55 20.13 -14.11
C PRO A 4 -1.85 19.35 -12.82
N TYR A 5 -1.55 19.93 -11.65
CA TYR A 5 -1.88 19.32 -10.36
C TYR A 5 -3.37 19.46 -10.00
N VAL A 6 -4.08 20.42 -10.59
CA VAL A 6 -5.52 20.62 -10.29
C VAL A 6 -6.36 19.42 -10.74
N PRO A 7 -6.26 18.91 -11.99
CA PRO A 7 -6.94 17.67 -12.38
C PRO A 7 -6.54 16.46 -11.52
N LEU A 8 -5.26 16.32 -11.16
CA LEU A 8 -4.76 15.22 -10.33
C LEU A 8 -5.43 15.21 -8.95
N LEU A 9 -5.51 16.37 -8.29
CA LEU A 9 -6.16 16.51 -6.99
C LEU A 9 -7.67 16.25 -7.07
N ILE A 10 -8.32 16.68 -8.16
CA ILE A 10 -9.74 16.41 -8.40
C ILE A 10 -9.97 14.90 -8.54
N MET A 11 -9.13 14.19 -9.31
CA MET A 11 -9.23 12.74 -9.46
C MET A 11 -8.99 11.99 -8.14
N GLY A 12 -7.96 12.40 -7.39
CA GLY A 12 -7.70 11.82 -6.07
C GLY A 12 -8.84 12.06 -5.08
N GLY A 13 -9.39 13.28 -5.05
CA GLY A 13 -10.55 13.63 -4.24
C GLY A 13 -11.80 12.82 -4.62
N LEU A 14 -12.07 12.66 -5.92
CA LEU A 14 -13.19 11.86 -6.41
C LEU A 14 -13.03 10.38 -6.06
N ALA A 15 -11.82 9.83 -6.19
CA ALA A 15 -11.54 8.44 -5.82
C ALA A 15 -11.79 8.19 -4.31
N LEU A 16 -11.32 9.10 -3.46
CA LEU A 16 -11.58 9.03 -2.01
C LEU A 16 -13.08 9.19 -1.71
N LEU A 17 -13.76 10.13 -2.36
CA LEU A 17 -15.19 10.35 -2.19
C LEU A 17 -15.99 9.10 -2.55
N LEU A 18 -15.68 8.45 -3.67
CA LEU A 18 -16.38 7.22 -4.08
C LEU A 18 -16.04 6.05 -3.16
N GLY A 19 -14.78 5.90 -2.73
CA GLY A 19 -14.37 4.86 -1.80
C GLY A 19 -15.05 4.98 -0.43
N PHE A 20 -14.92 6.13 0.22
CA PHE A 20 -15.54 6.40 1.52
C PHE A 20 -17.06 6.53 1.42
N GLY A 21 -17.57 7.15 0.36
CA GLY A 21 -19.00 7.28 0.09
C GLY A 21 -19.67 5.92 -0.12
N GLY A 22 -19.00 5.01 -0.83
CA GLY A 22 -19.46 3.63 -0.99
C GLY A 22 -19.50 2.85 0.32
N LEU A 23 -18.45 2.98 1.15
CA LEU A 23 -18.43 2.39 2.49
C LEU A 23 -19.56 2.95 3.37
N ALA A 24 -19.75 4.27 3.39
CA ALA A 24 -20.82 4.93 4.14
C ALA A 24 -22.21 4.49 3.64
N ALA A 25 -22.44 4.50 2.33
CA ALA A 25 -23.69 4.04 1.73
C ALA A 25 -23.97 2.57 2.09
N SER A 26 -22.96 1.70 2.05
CA SER A 26 -23.08 0.29 2.46
C SER A 26 -23.52 0.14 3.91
N THR A 27 -23.01 0.97 4.83
CA THR A 27 -23.45 0.93 6.23
C THR A 27 -24.90 1.37 6.45
N VAL A 28 -25.40 2.30 5.63
CA VAL A 28 -26.77 2.86 5.73
C VAL A 28 -27.80 1.98 5.01
N ILE A 29 -27.47 1.50 3.82
CA ILE A 29 -28.40 0.72 2.97
C ILE A 29 -28.38 -0.77 3.35
N GLY A 30 -27.23 -1.29 3.80
CA GLY A 30 -27.03 -2.72 4.06
C GLY A 30 -27.70 -3.20 5.36
N PRO A 31 -28.22 -4.45 5.41
CA PRO A 31 -28.84 -5.00 6.61
C PRO A 31 -27.80 -5.23 7.73
N GLN A 32 -27.94 -4.48 8.82
CA GLN A 32 -27.09 -4.60 10.01
C GLN A 32 -27.62 -5.72 10.92
N ARG A 33 -27.17 -6.96 10.68
CA ARG A 33 -27.46 -8.11 11.57
C ARG A 33 -26.22 -8.49 12.36
N TYR A 34 -26.19 -8.07 13.62
CA TYR A 34 -25.16 -8.48 14.57
C TYR A 34 -25.41 -9.93 15.01
N ASN A 35 -24.34 -10.72 15.05
CA ASN A 35 -24.32 -12.06 15.64
C ASN A 35 -22.92 -12.28 16.19
N LYS A 36 -22.80 -12.73 17.44
CA LYS A 36 -21.51 -13.02 18.10
C LYS A 36 -20.62 -13.92 17.25
N VAL A 37 -21.19 -14.94 16.60
CA VAL A 37 -20.44 -15.87 15.73
C VAL A 37 -19.98 -15.20 14.44
N LYS A 38 -20.73 -14.21 13.92
CA LYS A 38 -20.40 -13.51 12.67
C LYS A 38 -19.21 -12.55 12.83
N VAL A 39 -19.02 -12.01 14.03
CA VAL A 39 -17.93 -11.07 14.35
C VAL A 39 -16.72 -11.76 15.00
N ASP A 40 -16.81 -13.07 15.21
CA ASP A 40 -15.70 -13.86 15.76
C ASP A 40 -14.66 -14.18 14.69
N ALA A 41 -13.43 -14.49 15.11
CA ALA A 41 -12.38 -14.89 14.18
C ALA A 41 -12.73 -16.23 13.51
N TYR A 42 -12.41 -16.35 12.22
CA TYR A 42 -12.68 -17.57 11.47
C TYR A 42 -11.66 -18.66 11.81
N GLU A 43 -12.12 -19.77 12.38
CA GLU A 43 -11.30 -20.96 12.69
C GLU A 43 -12.07 -22.26 12.37
N CYS A 44 -12.76 -22.31 11.22
CA CYS A 44 -13.48 -23.50 10.72
C CYS A 44 -14.42 -24.20 11.74
N GLY A 45 -15.04 -23.44 12.65
CA GLY A 45 -15.96 -23.97 13.67
C GLY A 45 -15.31 -24.36 15.00
N ILE A 46 -13.99 -24.27 15.11
CA ILE A 46 -13.27 -24.37 16.39
C ILE A 46 -13.27 -22.99 17.05
N GLN A 47 -13.29 -22.95 18.39
CA GLN A 47 -13.13 -21.68 19.09
C GLN A 47 -11.74 -21.11 18.78
N PRO A 48 -11.63 -19.86 18.29
CA PRO A 48 -10.35 -19.25 18.01
C PRO A 48 -9.48 -19.35 19.26
N SER A 49 -8.29 -19.94 19.11
CA SER A 49 -7.37 -19.99 20.23
C SER A 49 -7.15 -18.55 20.74
N PRO A 50 -7.21 -18.30 22.06
CA PRO A 50 -6.84 -17.01 22.59
C PRO A 50 -5.45 -16.74 22.05
N HIS A 51 -5.32 -15.67 21.26
CA HIS A 51 -4.09 -15.16 20.65
C HIS A 51 -2.89 -15.85 21.27
N ALA A 52 -2.24 -16.77 20.55
CA ALA A 52 -1.13 -17.55 21.06
C ALA A 52 -0.29 -16.67 21.98
N SER A 53 -0.39 -16.89 23.30
CA SER A 53 0.17 -15.99 24.33
C SER A 53 1.69 -15.91 24.28
N GLY A 54 2.32 -16.53 23.29
CA GLY A 54 3.61 -16.17 22.74
C GLY A 54 3.53 -16.26 21.23
N SER A 55 3.06 -15.18 20.57
CA SER A 55 3.09 -15.06 19.11
C SER A 55 4.47 -15.52 18.63
N GLY A 56 4.51 -16.63 17.89
CA GLY A 56 5.76 -17.14 17.36
C GLY A 56 6.50 -16.00 16.65
N LYS A 57 7.82 -15.94 16.79
CA LYS A 57 8.61 -14.91 16.13
C LYS A 57 8.23 -14.88 14.64
N PHE A 58 7.78 -13.72 14.16
CA PHE A 58 7.53 -13.56 12.73
C PHE A 58 8.83 -13.88 11.97
N PRO A 59 8.78 -14.71 10.92
CA PRO A 59 9.96 -15.06 10.15
C PRO A 59 10.72 -13.81 9.65
N VAL A 60 12.04 -13.77 9.85
CA VAL A 60 12.91 -12.64 9.46
C VAL A 60 12.91 -12.40 7.95
N LYS A 61 12.48 -13.37 7.13
CA LYS A 61 12.36 -13.24 5.68
C LYS A 61 11.56 -12.00 5.23
N TYR A 62 10.51 -11.60 5.97
CA TYR A 62 9.74 -10.40 5.63
C TYR A 62 10.55 -9.12 5.82
N TYR A 63 11.39 -9.08 6.86
CA TYR A 63 12.32 -7.97 7.09
C TYR A 63 13.39 -7.89 6.00
N LEU A 64 13.98 -9.03 5.61
CA LEU A 64 14.96 -9.05 4.53
C LEU A 64 14.36 -8.57 3.21
N VAL A 65 13.14 -8.99 2.87
CA VAL A 65 12.44 -8.52 1.67
C VAL A 65 12.18 -7.01 1.73
N ALA A 66 11.68 -6.50 2.87
CA ALA A 66 11.41 -5.08 3.04
C ALA A 66 12.68 -4.22 2.99
N MET A 67 13.76 -4.66 3.65
CA MET A 67 15.05 -3.96 3.64
C MET A 67 15.64 -3.91 2.23
N THR A 68 15.65 -5.04 1.52
CA THR A 68 16.12 -5.10 0.14
C THR A 68 15.26 -4.22 -0.79
N PHE A 69 13.93 -4.20 -0.61
CA PHE A 69 13.04 -3.32 -1.36
C PHE A 69 13.38 -1.85 -1.15
N ILE A 70 13.62 -1.41 0.11
CA ILE A 70 13.97 -0.02 0.42
C ILE A 70 15.30 0.36 -0.24
N ILE A 71 16.31 -0.50 -0.19
CA ILE A 71 17.62 -0.25 -0.82
C ILE A 71 17.44 -0.08 -2.34
N PHE A 72 16.73 -1.00 -3.00
CA PHE A 72 16.50 -0.91 -4.44
C PHE A 72 15.64 0.30 -4.83
N ASP A 73 14.64 0.67 -4.02
CA ASP A 73 13.81 1.85 -4.29
C ASP A 73 14.65 3.14 -4.25
N ILE A 74 15.57 3.24 -3.28
CA ILE A 74 16.54 4.35 -3.20
C ILE A 74 17.48 4.35 -4.42
N GLU A 75 17.99 3.20 -4.85
CA GLU A 75 18.80 3.11 -6.07
C GLU A 75 18.04 3.61 -7.31
N VAL A 76 16.76 3.24 -7.45
CA VAL A 76 15.92 3.71 -8.56
C VAL A 76 15.69 5.22 -8.50
N VAL A 77 15.53 5.81 -7.32
CA VAL A 77 15.45 7.27 -7.15
C VAL A 77 16.68 7.96 -7.74
N PHE A 78 17.86 7.38 -7.53
CA PHE A 78 19.10 7.90 -8.13
C PHE A 78 19.18 7.66 -9.65
N LEU A 79 18.64 6.54 -10.14
CA LEU A 79 18.63 6.23 -11.58
C LEU A 79 17.66 7.11 -12.38
N TYR A 80 16.60 7.67 -11.77
CA TYR A 80 15.61 8.49 -12.48
C TYR A 80 16.21 9.74 -13.16
N PRO A 81 17.00 10.60 -12.48
CA PRO A 81 17.65 11.74 -13.13
C PRO A 81 18.53 11.33 -14.32
N TRP A 82 19.32 10.26 -14.17
CA TRP A 82 20.15 9.74 -15.26
C TRP A 82 19.30 9.25 -16.44
N ALA A 83 18.20 8.54 -16.19
CA ALA A 83 17.30 8.05 -17.23
C ALA A 83 16.59 9.19 -17.98
N VAL A 84 16.17 10.24 -17.28
CA VAL A 84 15.52 11.42 -17.90
C VAL A 84 16.51 12.23 -18.74
N ALA A 85 17.75 12.37 -18.28
CA ALA A 85 18.81 13.13 -18.97
C ALA A 85 19.77 12.25 -19.79
N PHE A 86 19.33 11.05 -20.21
CA PHE A 86 20.20 10.05 -20.84
C PHE A 86 20.90 10.57 -22.11
N SER A 87 20.24 11.43 -22.88
CA SER A 87 20.81 12.01 -24.11
C SER A 87 22.02 12.92 -23.85
N GLU A 88 22.12 13.54 -22.68
CA GLU A 88 23.21 14.44 -22.29
C GLU A 88 24.31 13.70 -21.52
N LEU A 89 23.93 12.75 -20.67
CA LEU A 89 24.84 12.05 -19.75
C LEU A 89 25.38 10.73 -20.32
N ALA A 90 24.58 10.01 -21.11
CA ALA A 90 24.88 8.71 -21.69
C ALA A 90 25.61 7.77 -20.71
N VAL A 91 26.70 7.13 -21.16
CA VAL A 91 27.49 6.18 -20.37
C VAL A 91 28.32 6.87 -19.29
N PHE A 92 28.73 8.12 -19.50
CA PHE A 92 29.49 8.87 -18.52
C PHE A 92 28.70 9.09 -17.23
N GLY A 93 27.42 9.48 -17.34
CA GLY A 93 26.56 9.66 -16.17
C GLY A 93 26.26 8.37 -15.41
N LEU A 94 26.28 7.21 -16.09
CA LEU A 94 26.11 5.92 -15.43
C LEU A 94 27.35 5.54 -14.59
N ILE A 95 28.54 5.87 -15.07
CA ILE A 95 29.81 5.55 -14.40
C ILE A 95 30.08 6.49 -13.22
N ALA A 96 29.57 7.73 -13.28
CA ALA A 96 29.82 8.75 -12.27
C ALA A 96 28.87 8.69 -11.06
N MET A 97 27.77 7.94 -11.15
CA MET A 97 26.87 7.61 -10.02
C MET A 97 27.52 6.62 -9.05
#